data_AF-A0A9D7QMI6-F1
#
_entry.id   AF-A0A9D7QMI6-F1
#
_cell.length_a   1.000
_cell.length_b   1.000
_cell.length_c   1.000
_cell.angle_alpha   90.00
_cell.angle_beta   90.00
_cell.angle_gamma   90.00
#
_symmetry.space_group_name_H-M   'P 1'
#
loop_
_entity.id
_entity.type
_entity.pdbx_description
1 polymer ?
#
loop_
_entity_poly.entity_id
_entity_poly.type
_entity_poly.pdbx_seq_one_letter_code
_entity_poly.pdbx_strand_id
1 'polypeptide(L)' 'MYLDTLGIAVRTGHHCTEPVMQRFGIPGTIRASFMFYNTFSEIDQLLVGVNKAIQLIRKD' A
#
# COMPACT_ATOMS: atom_id res chain seq x y z
N MET A 1 7.95 4.03 -6.45
CA MET A 1 7.07 3.16 -5.65
C MET A 1 8.00 2.34 -4.75
N TYR A 2 8.27 2.75 -3.50
CA TYR A 2 9.31 2.10 -2.68
C TYR A 2 9.05 0.59 -2.49
N LEU A 3 7.79 0.21 -2.28
CA LEU A 3 7.39 -1.19 -2.16
C LEU A 3 7.68 -2.01 -3.42
N ASP A 4 7.53 -1.43 -4.61
CA ASP A 4 7.84 -2.08 -5.89
C ASP A 4 9.33 -2.43 -6.02
N THR A 5 10.22 -1.57 -5.50
CA THR A 5 11.67 -1.89 -5.46
C THR A 5 12.02 -3.06 -4.54
N LEU A 6 11.09 -3.45 -3.67
CA LEU A 6 11.19 -4.63 -2.80
C LEU A 6 10.44 -5.84 -3.40
N GLY A 7 9.92 -5.74 -4.63
CA GLY A 7 9.11 -6.77 -5.28
C GLY A 7 7.66 -6.85 -4.80
N ILE A 8 7.18 -5.86 -4.02
CA ILE A 8 5.85 -5.87 -3.43
C ILE A 8 4.90 -5.03 -4.30
N ALA A 9 4.04 -5.73 -5.04
CA ALA A 9 3.04 -5.10 -5.90
C ALA A 9 1.82 -4.60 -5.10
N VAL A 10 1.54 -3.30 -5.21
CA VAL A 10 0.35 -2.65 -4.66
C VAL A 10 -0.23 -1.68 -5.68
N ARG A 11 -1.48 -1.26 -5.50
CA ARG A 11 -2.07 -0.18 -6.32
C ARG A 11 -2.17 1.10 -5.52
N THR A 12 -1.88 2.24 -6.15
CA THR A 12 -2.10 3.57 -5.58
C THR A 12 -3.22 4.31 -6.33
N GLY A 13 -3.76 5.36 -5.73
CA GLY A 13 -4.73 6.27 -6.34
C GLY A 13 -6.16 6.03 -5.86
N HIS A 14 -7.14 6.36 -6.70
CA HIS A 14 -8.56 6.34 -6.30
C HIS A 14 -9.23 4.98 -6.49
N HIS A 15 -8.56 4.02 -7.12
CA HIS A 15 -9.10 2.69 -7.42
C HIS A 15 -10.44 2.71 -8.18
N CYS A 16 -10.62 3.69 -9.08
CA CYS A 16 -11.88 3.96 -9.78
C CYS A 16 -13.05 4.31 -8.83
N THR A 17 -12.75 4.85 -7.66
CA THR A 17 -13.73 5.18 -6.60
C THR A 17 -13.57 6.62 -6.08
N GLU A 18 -13.38 7.59 -7.00
CA GLU A 18 -13.27 9.03 -6.68
C GLU A 18 -14.31 9.54 -5.66
N PRO A 19 -15.62 9.19 -5.76
CA PRO A 19 -16.61 9.72 -4.80
C PRO A 19 -16.35 9.26 -3.36
N VAL A 20 -15.75 8.09 -3.16
CA VAL A 20 -15.36 7.58 -1.83
C VAL A 20 -14.21 8.41 -1.28
N MET A 21 -13.21 8.71 -2.12
CA MET A 21 -12.08 9.56 -1.73
C MET A 21 -12.55 10.95 -1.31
N GLN A 22 -13.47 11.55 -2.08
CA GLN A 22 -14.11 12.83 -1.76
C GLN A 22 -14.88 12.79 -0.43
N ARG A 23 -15.66 11.72 -0.18
CA ARG A 23 -16.40 11.55 1.08
C ARG A 23 -15.48 11.52 2.31
N PHE A 24 -14.30 10.91 2.20
CA PHE A 24 -13.34 10.82 3.29
C PHE A 24 -12.32 11.97 3.33
N GLY A 25 -12.35 12.88 2.35
CA GLY A 25 -11.44 14.02 2.28
C GLY A 25 -9.98 13.63 2.06
N ILE A 26 -9.71 12.52 1.37
CA ILE A 26 -8.35 12.03 1.08
C ILE A 26 -8.09 12.02 -0.43
N PRO A 27 -6.85 12.23 -0.89
CA PRO A 27 -6.52 12.26 -2.33
C PRO A 27 -6.37 10.87 -2.96
N GLY A 28 -6.59 9.79 -2.22
CA GLY A 28 -6.35 8.42 -2.68
C GLY A 28 -5.76 7.53 -1.59
N THR A 29 -5.66 6.24 -1.90
CA THR A 29 -5.11 5.24 -0.99
C THR A 29 -4.05 4.38 -1.67
N ILE A 30 -3.28 3.66 -0.85
CA ILE A 30 -2.53 2.48 -1.28
C ILE A 30 -3.36 1.27 -0.88
N ARG A 31 -3.55 0.33 -1.80
CA ARG A 31 -4.32 -0.90 -1.57
C ARG A 31 -3.49 -2.13 -1.91
N ALA A 32 -3.28 -2.98 -0.92
CA ALA A 32 -2.90 -4.38 -1.10
C ALA A 32 -4.16 -5.24 -1.10
N SER A 33 -4.29 -6.14 -2.08
CA SER A 33 -5.46 -7.02 -2.25
C SER A 33 -4.97 -8.46 -2.37
N PHE A 34 -5.52 -9.34 -1.54
CA PHE A 34 -5.09 -10.74 -1.43
C PHE A 34 -6.08 -11.69 -2.12
N MET A 35 -5.57 -12.87 -2.49
CA MET A 35 -6.32 -14.01 -3.02
C MET A 35 -5.83 -15.31 -2.35
N PHE A 36 -6.47 -16.44 -2.65
CA PHE A 36 -6.15 -17.75 -2.03
C PHE A 36 -4.72 -18.24 -2.25
N TYR A 37 -4.02 -17.73 -3.28
CA TYR A 37 -2.63 -18.09 -3.56
C TYR A 37 -1.61 -17.26 -2.78
N ASN A 38 -2.06 -16.23 -2.07
CA ASN A 38 -1.17 -15.46 -1.22
C ASN A 38 -0.83 -16.21 0.07
N THR A 39 0.32 -15.88 0.66
CA THR A 39 0.82 -16.52 1.88
C THR A 39 0.95 -15.53 3.04
N PHE A 40 0.94 -16.04 4.27
CA PHE A 40 1.23 -15.22 5.45
C PHE A 40 2.63 -14.59 5.38
N SER A 41 3.61 -15.28 4.79
CA SER A 41 4.95 -14.73 4.61
C SER A 41 4.97 -13.52 3.67
N GLU A 42 4.11 -13.46 2.66
CA GLU A 42 3.99 -12.28 1.79
C GLU A 42 3.36 -11.09 2.54
N ILE A 43 2.43 -11.36 3.47
CA ILE A 43 1.87 -10.34 4.37
C ILE A 43 2.98 -9.77 5.27
N ASP A 44 3.84 -10.62 5.82
CA ASP A 44 4.98 -10.18 6.65
C ASP A 44 5.94 -9.30 5.85
N GLN A 45 6.24 -9.67 4.60
CA GLN A 45 7.08 -8.85 3.70
C GLN A 45 6.44 -7.49 3.42
N LEU A 46 5.12 -7.44 3.17
CA LEU A 46 4.37 -6.20 3.01
C LEU A 46 4.48 -5.31 4.25
N LEU A 47 4.30 -5.86 5.46
CA LEU A 47 4.39 -5.12 6.72
C LEU A 47 5.79 -4.52 6.93
N VAL A 48 6.84 -5.30 6.71
CA VAL A 48 8.23 -4.82 6.79
C VAL A 48 8.49 -3.70 5.78
N GLY A 49 8.03 -3.87 4.54
CA GLY A 49 8.17 -2.88 3.48
C GLY A 49 7.47 -1.56 3.81
N VAL A 50 6.23 -1.62 4.31
CA VAL A 50 5.44 -0.43 4.70
C VAL A 50 6.09 0.30 5.86
N ASN A 51 6.55 -0.42 6.90
CA ASN A 51 7.23 0.19 8.04
C ASN A 51 8.52 0.91 7.63
N LYS A 52 9.32 0.32 6.73
CA LYS A 52 10.50 0.98 6.17
C LYS A 52 10.15 2.22 5.37
N ALA A 53 9.09 2.16 4.54
CA ALA A 53 8.61 3.32 3.79
C ALA A 53 8.22 4.48 4.73
N ILE A 54 7.49 4.17 5.80
CA ILE A 54 7.09 5.12 6.84
C ILE A 54 8.33 5.76 7.49
N GLN A 55 9.33 4.97 7.86
CA GLN A 55 10.58 5.49 8.45
C GLN A 55 11.36 6.40 7.50
N LEU A 56 11.36 6.11 6.19
CA LEU A 56 12.01 6.95 5.18
C LEU A 56 11.30 8.28 4.98
N ILE A 57 9.96 8.29 5.02
CA ILE A 57 9.15 9.48 4.77
C ILE A 57 9.04 10.37 6.03
N ARG A 58 8.96 9.75 7.22
CA ARG A 58 8.78 10.45 8.51
C ARG A 58 10.09 10.74 9.23
N LYS A 59 11.24 10.61 8.54
CA LYS A 59 12.51 11.07 9.09
C LYS A 59 12.46 12.59 9.21
N ASP A 60 12.48 13.07 10.45
CA ASP A 60 12.87 14.44 10.81
C ASP A 60 14.33 14.70 10.37
#